data_AF-A0A5E6NRA3-F1
#
_entry.id   AF-A0A5E6NRA3-F1
#
_cell.length_a   1.000
_cell.length_b   1.000
_cell.length_c   1.000
_cell.angle_alpha   90.00
_cell.angle_beta   90.00
_cell.angle_gamma   90.00
#
_symmetry.space_group_name_H-M   'P 1'
#
loop_
_entity.id
_entity.type
_entity.pdbx_description
1 polymer ?
#
loop_
_entity_poly.entity_id
_entity_poly.type
_entity_poly.pdbx_seq_one_letter_code
_entity_poly.pdbx_strand_id
1 'polypeptide(L)'
;MKSSAKGLFSSSVSASTKATTTNIASNLTANNLTIETTKEDINITGSNIDAQQQLSLNSAKDINIKAGYNGSLNESYHKTSASPLEV
;
A
#
# COMPACT_ATOMS: atom_id res chain seq x y z
N MET A 1 -45.20 3.59 42.26
CA MET A 1 -44.78 4.81 41.52
C MET A 1 -43.71 4.41 40.52
N LYS A 2 -43.70 4.95 39.30
CA LYS A 2 -42.66 4.62 38.29
C LYS A 2 -41.46 5.54 38.48
N SER A 3 -40.33 5.00 38.89
CA SER A 3 -39.02 5.66 38.81
C SER A 3 -38.18 4.92 37.78
N SER A 4 -37.72 5.64 36.76
CA SER A 4 -36.71 5.14 35.82
C SER A 4 -35.60 6.17 35.79
N ALA A 5 -34.57 5.96 36.61
CA ALA A 5 -33.35 6.74 36.56
C ALA A 5 -32.74 6.56 35.15
N LYS A 6 -32.88 7.58 34.30
CA LYS A 6 -32.28 7.60 32.97
C LYS A 6 -30.81 7.97 33.09
N GLY A 7 -30.02 7.04 33.59
CA GLY A 7 -28.58 7.19 33.60
C GLY A 7 -28.02 7.29 32.18
N LEU A 8 -27.16 8.28 31.95
CA LEU A 8 -26.42 8.50 30.70
C LEU A 8 -25.30 7.47 30.53
N PHE A 9 -25.43 6.58 29.54
CA PHE A 9 -24.35 5.72 29.07
C PHE A 9 -23.56 6.47 27.96
N SER A 10 -22.23 6.44 28.02
CA SER A 10 -21.36 6.89 26.91
C SER A 10 -20.77 5.69 26.15
N SER A 11 -20.34 5.90 24.90
CA SER A 11 -19.56 4.91 24.13
C SER A 11 -18.74 5.56 22.99
N SER A 12 -17.57 4.97 22.69
CA SER A 12 -16.82 5.09 21.42
C SER A 12 -16.30 3.67 21.04
N VAL A 13 -15.68 3.41 19.87
CA VAL A 13 -15.34 2.07 19.28
C VAL A 13 -13.86 1.90 18.85
N SER A 14 -13.10 0.89 19.32
CA SER A 14 -11.64 0.73 19.10
C SER A 14 -11.24 -0.25 17.99
N ALA A 15 -10.20 0.07 17.23
CA ALA A 15 -9.41 -0.85 16.40
C ALA A 15 -8.21 -0.12 15.74
N SER A 16 -7.00 -0.66 15.73
CA SER A 16 -5.92 -0.13 14.87
C SER A 16 -5.46 -1.17 13.87
N THR A 17 -5.28 -0.75 12.62
CA THR A 17 -4.82 -1.60 11.50
C THR A 17 -3.60 -0.94 10.87
N LYS A 18 -2.44 -1.61 10.96
CA LYS A 18 -1.22 -1.17 10.30
C LYS A 18 -0.86 -2.12 9.16
N ALA A 19 -0.61 -1.55 7.98
CA ALA A 19 -0.01 -2.25 6.84
C ALA A 19 1.23 -1.50 6.36
N THR A 20 2.18 -2.22 5.76
CA THR A 20 3.41 -1.66 5.19
C THR A 20 3.72 -2.35 3.87
N THR A 21 4.11 -1.58 2.87
CA THR A 21 4.54 -2.05 1.55
C THR A 21 5.90 -1.45 1.23
N THR A 22 6.82 -2.31 0.80
CA THR A 22 8.16 -1.91 0.35
C THR A 22 8.37 -2.44 -1.06
N ASN A 23 8.62 -1.55 -2.01
CA ASN A 23 9.08 -1.91 -3.35
C ASN A 23 10.53 -2.36 -3.29
N ILE A 24 10.82 -3.52 -3.88
CA ILE A 24 12.18 -4.03 -4.07
C ILE A 24 12.56 -3.78 -5.53
N ALA A 25 13.26 -2.66 -5.76
CA ALA A 25 13.71 -2.24 -7.08
C ALA A 25 14.97 -3.01 -7.53
N SER A 26 15.11 -3.19 -8.84
CA SER A 26 16.35 -3.68 -9.47
C SER A 26 17.10 -2.52 -10.14
N ASN A 27 18.42 -2.66 -10.29
CA ASN A 27 19.24 -1.78 -11.11
C ASN A 27 19.89 -2.62 -12.21
N LEU A 28 19.69 -2.26 -13.48
CA LEU A 28 20.36 -2.88 -14.63
C LEU A 28 21.19 -1.82 -15.34
N THR A 29 22.50 -2.04 -15.46
CA THR A 29 23.42 -1.12 -16.14
C THR A 29 24.23 -1.88 -17.19
N ALA A 30 24.26 -1.40 -18.43
CA ALA A 30 25.04 -1.97 -19.52
C ALA A 30 25.42 -0.91 -20.58
N ASN A 31 26.34 -1.25 -21.49
CA ASN A 31 26.56 -0.43 -22.69
C ASN A 31 25.37 -0.56 -23.65
N ASN A 32 25.02 -1.80 -24.00
CA ASN A 32 23.85 -2.14 -24.80
C ASN A 32 23.00 -3.12 -23.99
N LEU A 33 21.70 -2.89 -23.92
CA LEU A 33 20.75 -3.74 -23.21
C LEU A 33 19.57 -4.08 -24.12
N THR A 34 19.29 -5.37 -24.26
CA THR A 34 18.07 -5.88 -24.90
C THR A 34 17.30 -6.70 -23.88
N ILE A 35 16.03 -6.35 -23.65
CA ILE A 35 15.09 -7.15 -22.88
C ILE A 35 14.00 -7.59 -23.86
N GLU A 36 13.80 -8.91 -23.98
CA GLU A 36 12.87 -9.51 -24.93
C GLU A 36 11.97 -10.53 -24.24
N THR A 37 10.68 -10.52 -24.58
CA THR A 37 9.69 -11.52 -24.15
C THR A 37 8.92 -12.03 -25.37
N THR A 38 8.79 -13.34 -25.50
CA THR A 38 8.19 -13.99 -26.69
C THR A 38 6.70 -14.33 -26.55
N LYS A 39 6.11 -14.07 -25.37
CA LYS A 39 4.72 -14.44 -25.05
C LYS A 39 3.97 -13.45 -24.14
N GLU A 40 4.68 -12.67 -23.34
CA GLU A 40 4.13 -11.92 -22.20
C GLU A 40 4.70 -10.50 -22.14
N ASP A 41 4.16 -9.67 -21.26
CA ASP A 41 4.57 -8.29 -21.05
C ASP A 41 6.00 -8.14 -20.49
N ILE A 42 6.64 -7.00 -20.80
CA ILE A 42 7.77 -6.48 -20.02
C ILE A 42 7.21 -5.60 -18.90
N ASN A 43 7.57 -5.86 -17.65
CA ASN A 43 7.12 -5.08 -16.48
C ASN A 43 8.32 -4.51 -15.70
N ILE A 44 8.39 -3.18 -15.60
CA ILE A 44 9.44 -2.43 -14.89
C ILE A 44 8.74 -1.60 -13.82
N THR A 45 8.90 -1.95 -12.53
CA THR A 45 8.20 -1.28 -11.41
C THR A 45 9.19 -0.80 -10.34
N GLY A 46 9.44 0.51 -10.31
CA GLY A 46 10.40 1.14 -9.38
C GLY A 46 11.88 0.87 -9.68
N SER A 47 12.19 0.07 -10.69
CA SER A 47 13.55 -0.30 -11.09
C SER A 47 14.22 0.73 -11.98
N ASN A 48 15.54 0.83 -11.88
CA ASN A 48 16.38 1.64 -12.76
C ASN A 48 16.93 0.77 -13.91
N ILE A 49 16.91 1.32 -15.12
CA ILE A 49 17.55 0.74 -16.30
C ILE A 49 18.43 1.82 -16.93
N ASP A 50 19.72 1.53 -17.05
CA ASP A 50 20.75 2.41 -17.57
C ASP A 50 21.47 1.70 -18.73
N ALA A 51 21.27 2.21 -19.94
CA ALA A 51 21.95 1.72 -21.13
C ALA A 51 22.73 2.87 -21.78
N GLN A 52 24.06 2.78 -21.77
CA GLN A 52 24.94 3.89 -22.14
C GLN A 52 24.98 4.19 -23.65
N GLN A 53 24.58 3.23 -24.50
CA GLN A 53 24.55 3.36 -25.96
C GLN A 53 23.19 2.95 -26.56
N GLN A 54 22.66 1.77 -26.22
CA GLN A 54 21.38 1.29 -26.77
C GLN A 54 20.54 0.56 -25.73
N LEU A 55 19.27 0.96 -25.59
CA LEU A 55 18.23 0.20 -24.92
C LEU A 55 17.22 -0.32 -25.96
N SER A 56 16.95 -1.62 -25.96
CA SER A 56 15.90 -2.25 -26.77
C SER A 56 14.95 -3.03 -25.84
N LEU A 57 13.66 -2.72 -25.92
CA LEU A 57 12.61 -3.42 -25.17
C LEU A 57 11.63 -4.03 -26.19
N ASN A 58 11.67 -5.35 -26.34
CA ASN A 58 10.88 -6.10 -27.32
C ASN A 58 9.87 -6.98 -26.59
N SER A 59 8.66 -6.47 -26.35
CA SER A 59 7.58 -7.25 -25.76
C SER A 59 6.71 -7.90 -26.85
N ALA A 60 6.29 -9.14 -26.61
CA ALA A 60 5.25 -9.79 -27.42
C ALA A 60 3.83 -9.22 -27.16
N LYS A 61 3.67 -8.48 -26.06
CA LYS A 61 2.45 -7.78 -25.65
C LYS A 61 2.82 -6.35 -25.23
N ASP A 62 2.62 -5.98 -23.97
CA ASP A 62 2.80 -4.61 -23.50
C ASP A 62 4.17 -4.37 -22.83
N ILE A 63 4.60 -3.10 -22.79
CA ILE A 63 5.75 -2.64 -22.01
C ILE A 63 5.22 -1.71 -20.91
N ASN A 64 5.17 -2.22 -19.69
CA ASN A 64 4.62 -1.57 -18.52
C ASN A 64 5.74 -0.92 -17.69
N ILE A 65 5.76 0.41 -17.58
CA ILE A 65 6.70 1.13 -16.69
C ILE A 65 5.88 1.85 -15.60
N LYS A 66 6.15 1.51 -14.33
CA LYS A 66 5.39 1.97 -13.15
C LYS A 66 6.34 2.47 -12.06
N ALA A 67 5.94 3.49 -11.32
CA ALA A 67 6.69 3.92 -10.14
C ALA A 67 6.66 2.85 -9.04
N GLY A 68 7.77 2.70 -8.30
CA GLY A 68 7.81 1.87 -7.11
C GLY A 68 7.10 2.56 -5.96
N TYR A 69 6.23 1.84 -5.24
CA TYR A 69 5.52 2.38 -4.08
C TYR A 69 6.09 1.83 -2.76
N ASN A 70 6.53 2.74 -1.91
CA ASN A 70 6.81 2.50 -0.49
C ASN A 70 5.73 3.22 0.32
N GLY A 71 5.08 2.54 1.25
CA GLY A 71 3.99 3.13 2.02
C GLY A 71 3.67 2.39 3.30
N SER A 72 2.97 3.09 4.20
CA SER A 72 2.36 2.50 5.38
C SER A 72 0.96 3.05 5.55
N LEU A 73 -0.01 2.14 5.71
CA LEU A 73 -1.34 2.47 6.20
C LEU A 73 -1.33 2.31 7.72
N ASN A 74 -1.98 3.23 8.43
CA ASN A 74 -2.16 3.15 9.87
C ASN A 74 -3.54 3.72 10.22
N GLU A 75 -4.55 2.86 10.18
CA GLU A 75 -5.91 3.19 10.61
C GLU A 75 -6.03 3.07 12.12
N SER A 76 -6.84 3.93 12.75
CA SER A 76 -7.18 3.82 14.16
C SER A 76 -8.58 4.36 14.48
N TYR A 77 -9.42 3.49 15.00
CA TYR A 77 -10.71 3.74 15.66
C TYR A 77 -10.48 3.72 17.19
N HIS A 78 -11.25 4.43 18.05
CA HIS A 78 -11.05 4.40 19.53
C HIS A 78 -12.26 4.15 20.47
N LYS A 79 -12.02 3.25 21.46
CA LYS A 79 -12.67 2.64 22.67
C LYS A 79 -12.94 3.42 23.97
N THR A 80 -14.12 4.01 24.18
CA THR A 80 -14.55 4.48 25.52
C THR A 80 -16.06 4.39 25.80
N SER A 81 -16.55 3.36 26.52
CA SER A 81 -17.94 3.37 27.04
C SER A 81 -18.01 3.51 28.56
N ALA A 82 -18.70 4.55 29.02
CA ALA A 82 -19.01 4.77 30.44
C ALA A 82 -20.45 4.38 30.75
N SER A 83 -20.68 3.87 31.96
CA SER A 83 -22.01 3.73 32.53
C SER A 83 -22.35 4.97 33.38
N PRO A 84 -23.63 5.26 33.59
CA PRO A 84 -24.05 6.34 34.48
C PRO A 84 -23.62 6.14 35.93
N LEU A 85 -23.35 7.26 36.60
CA LEU A 85 -23.32 7.35 38.05
C LEU A 85 -24.76 7.46 38.56
N GLU A 86 -25.19 6.54 39.43
CA GLU A 86 -26.36 6.75 40.28
C GLU A 86 -25.97 7.66 41.46
N VAL A 87 -26.86 8.60 41.80
CA VAL A 87 -26.77 9.54 42.93
C VAL A 87 -28.04 9.51 43.75
#